data_AF-A0A2A2S9G8-F1
#
_entry.id   AF-A0A2A2S9G8-F1
#
_cell.length_a   1.000
_cell.length_b   1.000
_cell.length_c   1.000
_cell.angle_alpha   90.00
_cell.angle_beta   90.00
_cell.angle_gamma   90.00
#
_symmetry.space_group_name_H-M   'P 1'
#
loop_
_entity.id
_entity.type
_entity.pdbx_description
1 polymer ?
#
loop_
_entity_poly.entity_id
_entity_poly.type
_entity_poly.pdbx_seq_one_letter_code
_entity_poly.pdbx_strand_id
1 'polypeptide(L)'
;MTRIVAFFVVLFLSLNIVHAQKLVNDYIITKQGDTIAVKLKYNWLGNIVYELPGSTKATSVREGKIKEYRWSKMDPQTFMAVVLPGDDKPTFVGLLERGQINLYELISHRYRATTRYWYANKENMPLVEIYSQNRLFGTDKQLVRHFTELINDKQAVYLAFKQQNKYNFKVIRKTIQQYNSLR
;
A
#
# COMPACT_ATOMS: atom_id res chain seq x y z
N MET A 1 -3.77 -42.67 -53.86
CA MET A 1 -3.42 -42.62 -52.42
C MET A 1 -2.69 -41.32 -52.13
N THR A 2 -3.42 -40.22 -52.04
CA THR A 2 -2.87 -38.86 -51.85
C THR A 2 -4.03 -38.02 -51.38
N ARG A 3 -4.03 -37.57 -50.12
CA ARG A 3 -4.85 -36.48 -49.51
C ARG A 3 -5.06 -36.66 -47.99
N ILE A 4 -4.00 -36.94 -47.21
CA ILE A 4 -4.09 -36.81 -45.73
C ILE A 4 -2.73 -36.38 -45.17
N VAL A 5 -2.25 -35.17 -45.48
CA VAL A 5 -1.06 -34.61 -44.78
C VAL A 5 -1.17 -33.10 -44.48
N ALA A 6 -2.18 -32.39 -45.01
CA ALA A 6 -2.21 -30.92 -44.95
C ALA A 6 -2.98 -30.30 -43.76
N PHE A 7 -3.36 -31.07 -42.73
CA PHE A 7 -4.19 -30.55 -41.62
C PHE A 7 -3.49 -30.42 -40.26
N PHE A 8 -2.25 -30.91 -40.12
CA PHE A 8 -1.55 -30.89 -38.82
C PHE A 8 -0.58 -29.72 -38.62
N VAL A 9 -0.29 -28.92 -39.67
CA VAL A 9 0.68 -27.82 -39.58
C VAL A 9 0.06 -26.50 -39.06
N VAL A 10 -1.25 -26.31 -39.23
CA VAL A 10 -1.92 -25.07 -38.79
C VAL A 10 -2.19 -25.05 -37.27
N LEU A 11 -2.26 -26.22 -36.61
CA LEU A 11 -2.54 -26.31 -35.16
C LEU A 11 -1.31 -26.02 -34.28
N PHE A 12 -0.10 -26.03 -34.83
CA PHE A 12 1.12 -25.74 -34.08
C PHE A 12 1.52 -24.24 -34.07
N LEU A 13 0.90 -23.41 -34.89
CA LEU A 13 1.19 -21.97 -34.97
C LEU A 13 0.35 -21.11 -34.01
N SER A 14 -0.67 -21.67 -33.36
CA SER A 14 -1.49 -20.95 -32.37
C SER A 14 -0.96 -21.00 -30.93
N LEU A 15 0.09 -21.78 -30.66
CA LEU A 15 0.60 -21.97 -29.29
C LEU A 15 1.63 -20.92 -28.81
N ASN A 16 2.03 -19.96 -29.65
CA ASN A 16 3.12 -19.02 -29.31
C ASN A 16 2.67 -17.59 -28.95
N ILE A 17 1.38 -17.33 -28.77
CA ILE A 17 0.88 -16.03 -28.27
C ILE A 17 0.39 -16.16 -26.82
N VAL A 18 1.14 -16.90 -26.00
CA VAL A 18 1.20 -16.60 -24.56
C VAL A 18 2.51 -15.86 -24.33
N HIS A 19 2.66 -14.73 -25.00
CA HIS A 19 3.58 -13.71 -24.51
C HIS A 19 2.99 -13.27 -23.19
N ALA A 20 3.54 -13.84 -22.12
CA ALA A 20 3.35 -13.44 -20.74
C ALA A 20 3.01 -11.96 -20.68
N GLN A 21 1.75 -11.65 -20.34
CA GLN A 21 1.41 -10.33 -19.83
C GLN A 21 2.25 -10.17 -18.58
N LYS A 22 3.46 -9.63 -18.74
CA LYS A 22 4.33 -9.24 -17.65
C LYS A 22 3.45 -8.43 -16.73
N LEU A 23 3.27 -8.94 -15.52
CA LEU A 23 2.48 -8.32 -14.45
C LEU A 23 2.68 -6.80 -14.55
N VAL A 24 1.58 -6.06 -14.62
CA VAL A 24 1.61 -4.59 -14.59
C VAL A 24 2.40 -4.19 -13.35
N ASN A 25 3.66 -3.82 -13.56
CA ASN A 25 4.65 -3.77 -12.49
C ASN A 25 4.45 -2.50 -11.67
N ASP A 26 4.28 -1.36 -12.35
CA ASP A 26 3.95 -0.09 -11.71
C ASP A 26 2.62 0.44 -12.25
N TYR A 27 1.85 1.03 -11.36
CA TYR A 27 0.65 1.78 -11.75
C TYR A 27 0.48 3.01 -10.86
N ILE A 28 -0.27 3.98 -11.36
CA ILE A 28 -0.82 5.07 -10.57
C ILE A 28 -2.34 5.03 -10.63
N ILE A 29 -2.99 5.51 -9.59
CA ILE A 29 -4.42 5.77 -9.55
C ILE A 29 -4.60 7.29 -9.44
N THR A 30 -5.29 7.88 -10.41
CA THR A 30 -5.59 9.32 -10.42
C THR A 30 -6.61 9.67 -9.33
N LYS A 31 -6.80 10.95 -9.03
CA LYS A 31 -7.89 11.37 -8.13
C LYS A 31 -9.28 11.05 -8.67
N GLN A 32 -9.41 10.92 -9.99
CA GLN A 32 -10.63 10.50 -10.67
C GLN A 32 -10.89 8.99 -10.55
N GLY A 33 -9.90 8.21 -10.09
CA GLY A 33 -10.01 6.76 -9.93
C GLY A 33 -9.46 5.96 -11.11
N ASP A 34 -8.92 6.62 -12.14
CA ASP A 34 -8.34 5.94 -13.30
C ASP A 34 -7.06 5.23 -12.88
N THR A 35 -6.96 3.95 -13.22
CA THR A 35 -5.74 3.17 -13.04
C THR A 35 -4.93 3.21 -14.33
N ILE A 36 -3.70 3.73 -14.24
CA ILE A 36 -2.82 3.93 -15.39
C ILE A 36 -1.53 3.14 -15.14
N ALA A 37 -1.23 2.20 -16.04
CA ALA A 37 0.05 1.52 -16.06
C ALA A 37 1.17 2.51 -16.40
N VAL A 38 2.25 2.49 -15.64
CA VAL A 38 3.37 3.43 -15.81
C VAL A 38 4.71 2.72 -15.61
N LYS A 39 5.81 3.46 -15.79
CA LYS A 39 7.13 3.08 -15.31
C LYS A 39 7.57 4.08 -14.23
N LEU A 40 7.72 3.63 -12.98
CA LEU A 40 8.19 4.46 -11.89
C LEU A 40 9.72 4.43 -11.79
N LYS A 41 10.32 5.60 -11.58
CA LYS A 41 11.76 5.73 -11.35
C LYS A 41 12.07 6.95 -10.47
N TYR A 42 13.29 7.00 -9.95
CA TYR A 42 13.82 8.22 -9.37
C TYR A 42 14.36 9.13 -10.47
N ASN A 43 14.16 10.45 -10.34
CA ASN A 43 14.92 11.42 -11.11
C ASN A 43 16.26 11.74 -10.42
N TRP A 44 17.07 12.60 -11.03
CA TRP A 44 18.39 12.99 -10.52
C TRP A 44 18.35 13.73 -9.17
N LEU A 45 17.19 14.30 -8.80
CA LEU A 45 16.93 14.93 -7.50
C LEU A 45 16.41 13.93 -6.44
N GLY A 46 16.33 12.64 -6.76
CA GLY A 46 15.79 11.62 -5.86
C GLY A 46 14.26 11.63 -5.72
N ASN A 47 13.55 12.43 -6.52
CA ASN A 47 12.08 12.44 -6.51
C ASN A 47 11.52 11.29 -7.35
N ILE A 48 10.38 10.74 -6.93
CA ILE A 48 9.67 9.71 -7.70
C ILE A 48 8.96 10.37 -8.90
N VAL A 49 9.20 9.83 -10.08
CA VAL A 49 8.59 10.22 -11.34
C VAL A 49 8.04 8.99 -12.06
N TYR A 50 7.06 9.20 -12.93
CA TYR A 50 6.46 8.16 -13.77
C TYR A 50 6.55 8.52 -15.26
N GLU A 51 6.66 7.49 -16.10
CA GLU A 51 6.57 7.58 -17.56
C GLU A 51 5.35 6.79 -18.05
N LEU A 52 4.61 7.37 -18.99
CA LEU A 52 3.51 6.68 -19.67
C LEU A 52 4.04 5.70 -20.72
N PRO A 53 3.29 4.63 -21.05
CA PRO A 53 3.66 3.71 -22.12
C PRO A 53 3.92 4.46 -23.44
N GLY A 54 5.06 4.18 -24.08
CA GLY A 54 5.45 4.82 -25.33
C GLY A 54 5.98 6.26 -25.21
N SER A 55 6.09 6.81 -23.99
CA SER A 55 6.65 8.14 -23.76
C SER A 55 7.97 8.08 -22.97
N THR A 56 8.89 8.97 -23.30
CA THR A 56 10.12 9.23 -22.52
C THR A 56 9.97 10.42 -21.58
N LYS A 57 8.79 11.07 -21.56
CA LYS A 57 8.53 12.22 -20.70
C LYS A 57 8.23 11.75 -19.27
N ALA A 58 9.15 12.06 -18.37
CA ALA A 58 8.96 11.83 -16.95
C ALA A 58 8.05 12.90 -16.33
N THR A 59 7.06 12.46 -15.55
CA THR A 59 6.14 13.32 -14.78
C THR A 59 6.28 13.04 -13.29
N SER A 60 6.29 14.07 -12.46
CA SER A 60 6.42 13.91 -11.00
C SER A 60 5.18 13.24 -10.39
N VAL A 61 5.41 12.26 -9.51
CA VAL A 61 4.37 11.72 -8.64
C VAL A 61 4.08 12.77 -7.58
N ARG A 62 2.86 13.34 -7.60
CA ARG A 62 2.43 14.40 -6.67
C ARG A 62 1.04 14.10 -6.14
N GLU A 63 0.86 14.31 -4.86
CA GLU A 63 -0.36 14.09 -4.08
C GLU A 63 -1.53 14.97 -4.57
N GLY A 64 -1.22 16.07 -5.27
CA GLY A 64 -2.21 16.92 -5.92
C GLY A 64 -2.99 16.24 -7.06
N LYS A 65 -2.38 15.27 -7.75
CA LYS A 65 -2.93 14.62 -8.96
C LYS A 65 -3.15 13.11 -8.82
N ILE A 66 -2.36 12.48 -7.97
CA ILE A 66 -2.30 11.03 -7.81
C ILE A 66 -2.82 10.68 -6.42
N LYS A 67 -3.78 9.77 -6.38
CA LYS A 67 -4.37 9.23 -5.15
C LYS A 67 -3.51 8.11 -4.58
N GLU A 68 -2.98 7.27 -5.44
CA GLU A 68 -2.22 6.07 -5.07
C GLU A 68 -1.21 5.72 -6.17
N TYR A 69 -0.10 5.11 -5.80
CA TYR A 69 0.76 4.43 -6.76
C TYR A 69 1.26 3.11 -6.20
N ARG A 70 1.55 2.15 -7.08
CA ARG A 70 2.23 0.91 -6.72
C ARG A 70 3.57 0.88 -7.43
N TRP A 71 4.61 0.59 -6.66
CA TRP A 71 5.95 0.44 -7.18
C TRP A 71 6.43 -0.99 -6.99
N SER A 72 6.72 -1.71 -8.07
CA SER A 72 7.22 -3.09 -8.02
C SER A 72 8.70 -3.21 -7.70
N LYS A 73 9.45 -2.11 -7.55
CA LYS A 73 10.89 -2.18 -7.35
C LYS A 73 11.23 -2.71 -5.96
N MET A 74 12.03 -3.79 -5.89
CA MET A 74 12.44 -4.53 -4.69
C MET A 74 11.30 -5.30 -4.01
N ASP A 75 10.52 -4.63 -3.18
CA ASP A 75 9.35 -5.18 -2.49
C ASP A 75 8.11 -4.42 -2.96
N PRO A 76 7.22 -5.04 -3.77
CA PRO A 76 6.07 -4.36 -4.32
C PRO A 76 5.22 -3.70 -3.23
N GLN A 77 5.26 -2.38 -3.17
CA GLN A 77 4.57 -1.59 -2.17
C GLN A 77 3.62 -0.60 -2.82
N THR A 78 2.43 -0.50 -2.25
CA THR A 78 1.44 0.51 -2.60
C THR A 78 1.61 1.70 -1.66
N PHE A 79 1.55 2.90 -2.20
CA PHE A 79 1.60 4.16 -1.47
C PHE A 79 0.33 4.95 -1.75
N MET A 80 -0.27 5.51 -0.70
CA MET A 80 -1.49 6.31 -0.80
C MET A 80 -1.24 7.74 -0.34
N ALA A 81 -1.77 8.71 -1.07
CA ALA A 81 -1.80 10.10 -0.65
C ALA A 81 -2.90 10.26 0.42
N VAL A 82 -2.49 10.50 1.66
CA VAL A 82 -3.41 10.70 2.80
C VAL A 82 -3.06 11.99 3.54
N VAL A 83 -4.06 12.66 4.12
CA VAL A 83 -3.82 13.81 5.00
C VAL A 83 -3.53 13.27 6.40
N LEU A 84 -2.34 13.56 6.93
CA LEU A 84 -1.92 13.10 8.26
C LEU A 84 -2.63 13.91 9.36
N PRO A 85 -2.77 13.37 10.58
CA PRO A 85 -3.34 14.11 11.71
C PRO A 85 -2.55 15.41 11.97
N GLY A 86 -3.23 16.56 11.89
CA GLY A 86 -2.64 17.87 12.12
C GLY A 86 -2.04 18.55 10.88
N ASP A 87 -2.00 17.87 9.74
CA ASP A 87 -1.53 18.43 8.47
C ASP A 87 -2.68 18.94 7.60
N ASP A 88 -2.39 19.88 6.70
CA ASP A 88 -3.32 20.42 5.70
C ASP A 88 -3.10 19.81 4.31
N LYS A 89 -1.97 19.12 4.12
CA LYS A 89 -1.53 18.59 2.83
C LYS A 89 -1.44 17.07 2.86
N PRO A 90 -1.87 16.42 1.77
CA PRO A 90 -1.68 14.99 1.64
C PRO A 90 -0.18 14.66 1.52
N THR A 91 0.19 13.51 2.08
CA THR A 91 1.52 12.90 2.02
C THR A 91 1.38 11.46 1.53
N PHE A 92 2.30 10.99 0.68
CA PHE A 92 2.36 9.57 0.32
C PHE A 92 2.88 8.73 1.49
N VAL A 93 2.04 7.80 1.96
CA VAL A 93 2.39 6.81 2.99
C VAL A 93 2.25 5.39 2.43
N GLY A 94 3.08 4.47 2.91
CA GLY A 94 3.02 3.06 2.51
C GLY A 94 1.75 2.41 3.05
N LEU A 95 0.97 1.75 2.21
CA LEU A 95 -0.20 0.97 2.60
C LEU A 95 0.24 -0.45 3.00
N LEU A 96 0.06 -0.80 4.27
CA LEU A 96 0.42 -2.11 4.81
C LEU A 96 -0.73 -3.10 4.75
N GLU A 97 -1.95 -2.66 5.07
CA GLU A 97 -3.17 -3.47 5.06
C GLU A 97 -4.33 -2.66 4.48
N ARG A 98 -5.14 -3.28 3.63
CA ARG A 98 -6.36 -2.71 3.06
C ARG A 98 -7.56 -3.52 3.55
N GLY A 99 -8.60 -2.84 4.03
CA GLY A 99 -9.81 -3.51 4.50
C GLY A 99 -10.78 -2.51 5.15
N GLN A 100 -11.59 -3.00 6.09
CA GLN A 100 -12.45 -2.13 6.90
C GLN A 100 -11.60 -1.16 7.73
N ILE A 101 -10.46 -1.64 8.26
CA ILE A 101 -9.39 -0.80 8.80
C ILE A 101 -8.24 -0.80 7.79
N ASN A 102 -7.87 0.36 7.27
CA ASN A 102 -6.62 0.50 6.51
C ASN A 102 -5.48 0.80 7.47
N LEU A 103 -4.32 0.19 7.22
CA LEU A 103 -3.09 0.43 7.97
C LEU A 103 -2.04 1.05 7.06
N TYR A 104 -1.45 2.14 7.52
CA TYR A 104 -0.45 2.91 6.79
C TYR A 104 0.85 3.02 7.59
N GLU A 105 1.96 3.18 6.88
CA GLU A 105 3.29 3.40 7.42
C GLU A 105 3.93 4.64 6.81
N LEU A 106 4.43 5.52 7.68
CA LEU A 106 5.31 6.62 7.32
C LEU A 106 6.68 6.35 7.92
N ILE A 107 7.71 6.35 7.07
CA ILE A 107 9.12 6.30 7.49
C ILE A 107 9.66 7.72 7.36
N SER A 108 10.02 8.32 8.49
CA SER A 108 10.63 9.64 8.54
C SER A 108 12.12 9.52 8.79
N HIS A 109 12.92 10.07 7.88
CA HIS A 109 14.36 10.23 8.05
C HIS A 109 14.62 11.67 8.50
N ARG A 110 14.77 11.90 9.80
CA ARG A 110 15.17 13.21 10.35
C ARG A 110 16.56 13.09 10.95
N TYR A 111 17.48 13.90 10.43
CA TYR A 111 18.91 13.88 10.79
C TYR A 111 19.54 12.48 10.61
N ARG A 112 19.93 11.84 11.71
CA ARG A 112 20.53 10.49 11.75
C ARG A 112 19.59 9.43 12.32
N ALA A 113 18.31 9.78 12.52
CA ALA A 113 17.30 8.89 13.08
C ALA A 113 16.24 8.55 12.04
N THR A 114 15.96 7.26 11.90
CA THR A 114 14.80 6.77 11.16
C THR A 114 13.70 6.47 12.17
N THR A 115 12.56 7.14 12.03
CA THR A 115 11.39 6.91 12.88
C THR A 115 10.25 6.40 12.02
N ARG A 116 9.63 5.31 12.48
CA ARG A 116 8.48 4.68 11.85
C ARG A 116 7.21 5.05 12.59
N TYR A 117 6.22 5.52 11.87
CA TYR A 117 4.89 5.85 12.37
C TYR A 117 3.86 4.98 11.68
N TRP A 118 2.92 4.44 12.44
CA TRP A 118 1.74 3.76 11.90
C TRP A 118 0.50 4.59 12.15
N TYR A 119 -0.26 4.74 11.07
CA TYR A 119 -1.55 5.41 11.07
C TYR A 119 -2.61 4.41 10.62
N ALA A 120 -3.83 4.57 11.09
CA ALA A 120 -4.94 3.76 10.65
C ALA A 120 -6.21 4.59 10.57
N ASN A 121 -7.10 4.18 9.66
CA ASN A 121 -8.45 4.70 9.59
C ASN A 121 -9.41 3.53 9.40
N LYS A 122 -10.63 3.67 9.92
CA LYS A 122 -11.69 2.67 9.74
C LYS A 122 -12.78 3.26 8.86
N GLU A 123 -13.02 2.64 7.71
CA GLU A 123 -14.01 3.10 6.73
C GLU A 123 -13.86 4.61 6.42
N ASN A 124 -14.87 5.41 6.76
CA ASN A 124 -14.92 6.86 6.55
C ASN A 124 -14.45 7.68 7.77
N MET A 125 -13.92 7.02 8.81
CA MET A 125 -13.38 7.72 9.97
C MET A 125 -12.08 8.45 9.62
N PRO A 126 -11.76 9.55 10.34
CA PRO A 126 -10.48 10.22 10.21
C PRO A 126 -9.28 9.29 10.42
N LEU A 127 -8.18 9.60 9.75
CA LEU A 127 -6.90 8.95 9.98
C LEU A 127 -6.39 9.33 11.38
N VAL A 128 -5.90 8.33 12.14
CA VAL A 128 -5.32 8.53 13.47
C VAL A 128 -3.95 7.87 13.56
N GLU A 129 -3.02 8.47 14.31
CA GLU A 129 -1.79 7.78 14.68
C GLU A 129 -2.11 6.69 15.71
N ILE A 130 -1.60 5.49 15.46
CA ILE A 130 -1.80 4.33 16.33
C ILE A 130 -0.48 3.71 16.80
N TYR A 131 0.67 4.11 16.28
CA TYR A 131 1.96 3.65 16.82
C TYR A 131 3.10 4.53 16.31
N SER A 132 4.15 4.71 17.11
CA SER A 132 5.40 5.28 16.63
C SER A 132 6.62 4.68 17.33
N GLN A 133 7.69 4.47 16.58
CA GLN A 133 8.95 3.95 17.05
C GLN A 133 9.75 5.01 17.84
N ASN A 134 10.68 4.58 18.69
CA ASN A 134 11.64 5.44 19.40
C ASN A 134 11.03 6.41 20.42
N ARG A 135 9.94 6.02 21.09
CA ARG A 135 9.46 6.76 22.26
C ARG A 135 10.35 6.48 23.46
N LEU A 136 10.84 7.54 24.10
CA LEU A 136 11.79 7.48 25.22
C LEU A 136 11.18 6.86 26.49
N PHE A 137 9.85 6.88 26.65
CA PHE A 137 9.18 6.39 27.86
C PHE A 137 7.87 5.66 27.56
N GLY A 138 7.85 4.35 27.84
CA GLY A 138 6.64 3.53 27.95
C GLY A 138 5.73 3.49 26.71
N THR A 139 4.58 2.83 26.89
CA THR A 139 3.52 2.81 25.89
C THR A 139 2.65 4.06 26.02
N ASP A 140 2.43 4.78 24.93
CA ASP A 140 1.50 5.91 24.92
C ASP A 140 0.05 5.40 25.02
N LYS A 141 -0.61 5.79 26.12
CA LYS A 141 -2.01 5.46 26.40
C LYS A 141 -2.96 6.03 25.35
N GLN A 142 -2.66 7.19 24.77
CA GLN A 142 -3.47 7.80 23.72
C GLN A 142 -3.42 6.97 22.44
N LEU A 143 -2.23 6.54 22.01
CA LEU A 143 -2.10 5.67 20.83
C LEU A 143 -2.79 4.32 21.04
N VAL A 144 -2.64 3.73 22.23
CA VAL A 144 -3.35 2.48 22.57
C VAL A 144 -4.85 2.70 22.49
N ARG A 145 -5.33 3.82 23.04
CA ARG A 145 -6.75 4.19 22.98
C ARG A 145 -7.24 4.30 21.54
N HIS A 146 -6.56 5.10 20.69
CA HIS A 146 -6.91 5.22 19.27
C HIS A 146 -6.98 3.85 18.61
N PHE A 147 -5.99 2.98 18.83
CA PHE A 147 -5.98 1.64 18.27
C PHE A 147 -7.17 0.79 18.77
N THR A 148 -7.45 0.82 20.08
CA THR A 148 -8.55 0.05 20.65
C THR A 148 -9.93 0.54 20.21
N GLU A 149 -10.11 1.83 19.99
CA GLU A 149 -11.34 2.41 19.45
C GLU A 149 -11.64 1.91 18.03
N LEU A 150 -10.62 1.59 17.23
CA LEU A 150 -10.82 1.04 15.88
C LEU A 150 -11.35 -0.39 15.90
N ILE A 151 -11.02 -1.19 16.93
CA ILE A 151 -11.28 -2.65 16.95
C ILE A 151 -12.35 -3.09 17.97
N ASN A 152 -12.85 -2.17 18.81
CA ASN A 152 -13.71 -2.49 19.96
C ASN A 152 -15.09 -3.07 19.58
N ASP A 153 -15.56 -2.81 18.37
CA ASP A 153 -16.84 -3.30 17.86
C ASP A 153 -16.82 -4.79 17.52
N LYS A 154 -15.64 -5.36 17.25
CA LYS A 154 -15.45 -6.81 17.11
C LYS A 154 -14.86 -7.38 18.41
N GLN A 155 -15.74 -7.64 19.37
CA GLN A 155 -15.36 -8.03 20.74
C GLN A 155 -14.35 -9.19 20.80
N ALA A 156 -14.49 -10.20 19.93
CA ALA A 156 -13.54 -11.32 19.86
C ALA A 156 -12.11 -10.87 19.53
N VAL A 157 -11.95 -9.93 18.59
CA VAL A 157 -10.65 -9.36 18.20
C VAL A 157 -10.09 -8.49 19.32
N TYR A 158 -10.93 -7.65 19.91
CA TYR A 158 -10.55 -6.77 21.00
C TYR A 158 -10.06 -7.54 22.24
N LEU A 159 -10.79 -8.58 22.65
CA LEU A 159 -10.40 -9.43 23.79
C LEU A 159 -9.11 -10.20 23.49
N ALA A 160 -8.96 -10.76 22.29
CA ALA A 160 -7.73 -11.45 21.89
C ALA A 160 -6.52 -10.51 21.86
N PHE A 161 -6.70 -9.23 21.50
CA PHE A 161 -5.65 -8.21 21.62
C PHE A 161 -5.29 -7.94 23.08
N LYS A 162 -6.28 -7.73 23.95
CA LYS A 162 -6.06 -7.47 25.40
C LYS A 162 -5.29 -8.61 26.08
N GLN A 163 -5.58 -9.85 25.74
CA GLN A 163 -4.90 -11.03 26.31
C GLN A 163 -3.41 -11.11 25.94
N GLN A 164 -2.99 -10.49 24.84
CA GLN A 164 -1.58 -10.55 24.41
C GLN A 164 -0.65 -9.70 25.29
N ASN A 165 -1.18 -8.72 26.05
CA ASN A 165 -0.42 -7.80 26.91
C ASN A 165 0.82 -7.18 26.23
N LYS A 166 0.75 -6.99 24.90
CA LYS A 166 1.84 -6.48 24.07
C LYS A 166 1.30 -5.45 23.10
N TYR A 167 2.05 -4.37 22.94
CA TYR A 167 1.72 -3.30 22.01
C TYR A 167 2.94 -2.95 21.17
N ASN A 168 3.03 -3.57 20.01
CA ASN A 168 4.11 -3.41 19.05
C ASN A 168 3.60 -3.65 17.63
N PHE A 169 4.42 -3.30 16.63
CA PHE A 169 4.11 -3.43 15.22
C PHE A 169 3.52 -4.80 14.84
N LYS A 170 4.17 -5.91 15.24
CA LYS A 170 3.72 -7.25 14.86
C LYS A 170 2.32 -7.56 15.40
N VAL A 171 2.05 -7.22 16.67
CA VAL A 171 0.75 -7.45 17.29
C VAL A 171 -0.32 -6.60 16.62
N ILE A 172 -0.07 -5.30 16.44
CA ILE A 172 -1.04 -4.37 15.84
C ILE A 172 -1.44 -4.84 14.43
N ARG A 173 -0.47 -5.15 13.57
CA ARG A 173 -0.76 -5.58 12.20
C ARG A 173 -1.52 -6.89 12.16
N LYS A 174 -1.13 -7.88 12.98
CA LYS A 174 -1.83 -9.15 13.08
C LYS A 174 -3.28 -8.96 13.54
N THR A 175 -3.51 -8.10 14.52
CA THR A 175 -4.86 -7.78 15.01
C THR A 175 -5.71 -7.11 13.93
N ILE A 176 -5.15 -6.18 13.15
CA ILE A 176 -5.86 -5.54 12.02
C ILE A 176 -6.16 -6.57 10.91
N GLN A 177 -5.22 -7.46 10.58
CA GLN A 177 -5.46 -8.54 9.62
C GLN A 177 -6.60 -9.45 10.08
N GLN A 178 -6.60 -9.84 11.35
CA GLN A 178 -7.70 -10.61 11.94
C GLN A 178 -9.02 -9.84 11.85
N TYR A 179 -9.03 -8.56 12.23
CA TYR A 179 -10.21 -7.70 12.16
C TYR A 179 -10.79 -7.63 10.73
N ASN A 180 -9.93 -7.42 9.73
CA ASN A 180 -10.32 -7.28 8.33
C ASN A 180 -10.76 -8.62 7.69
N SER A 181 -10.37 -9.76 8.27
CA SER A 181 -10.79 -11.08 7.80
C SER A 181 -12.20 -11.47 8.22
N LEU A 182 -12.73 -10.83 9.27
CA LEU A 182 -14.10 -11.03 9.74
C LEU A 182 -15.01 -10.10 8.92
N ARG A 183 -15.81 -10.66 8.03
CA ARG A 183 -16.83 -9.92 7.27
C ARG A 183 -18.00 -9.52 8.16
#